data_AF-A0A0S8JP89-F1
#
_entry.id   AF-A0A0S8JP89-F1
#
_cell.length_a   1.000
_cell.length_b   1.000
_cell.length_c   1.000
_cell.angle_alpha   90.00
_cell.angle_beta   90.00
_cell.angle_gamma   90.00
#
_symmetry.space_group_name_H-M   'P 1'
#
loop_
_entity.id
_entity.type
_entity.pdbx_description
1 polymer ?
#
loop_
_entity_poly.entity_id
_entity_poly.type
_entity_poly.pdbx_seq_one_letter_code
_entity_poly.pdbx_strand_id
1 'polypeptide(L)'
;MPGEKSPSVLVVGAGVSGLRSALELADMGVSVYLVERLPSMGGLAGRLDRIGADPGDMAASCEVAPLIDRVRRHRNITFVPNAELTKLEGEKGAFTAHILKYPLRVTEECDRCGVCVQVCPIKIYHEQNEGIGLRTAIDVENPRSPCGNFNIETETPICQQTCPVHIDIRRYVGLVASGRFEEALRTVRERNPFPAVCGRVCHHPCEAACNRGAEDEPIAIDAIKRFAADYELGLRRQGKLLPPKPPARRNSARAAIVGAGPAGLTVAHDLALMGYGSTVFEKAPVPGGMLYLGIPEYRLPRDIIETEVDYIRALGVEIKLNTEVGTDPSIDDLLADGYRAVFLGVGAHRGLKLGIPGEEEYEGLLDCVEFLRGVNLGDRTRPADRVIVVGGGNSAIDSARTALRLGCEKVTILYRRSRREMPANPWEIEEAEHEGIDIHYLAAPVRILGEQGRVVGMIATRMELGKPDASGRRRPIPIEGSEFEIACDLIIPAISQQPDLDFLPQEHGLDISRWSSFIVDEETGETNRRRIFSGGDAVTGPATVIEAIAAGHRAAAAMARYLAGG
;
A
#
# COMPACT_ATOMS: atom_id res chain seq x y z
N MET A 1 -27.01 42.92 -25.35
CA MET A 1 -26.39 43.17 -24.02
C MET A 1 -26.50 41.88 -23.23
N PRO A 2 -25.39 41.30 -22.74
CA PRO A 2 -25.45 40.13 -21.86
C PRO A 2 -26.23 40.53 -20.61
N GLY A 3 -27.22 39.72 -20.22
CA GLY A 3 -28.23 40.07 -19.22
C GLY A 3 -27.65 40.58 -17.90
N GLU A 4 -28.27 41.63 -17.36
CA GLU A 4 -28.06 42.13 -16.00
C GLU A 4 -28.22 40.96 -15.02
N LYS A 5 -27.09 40.36 -14.60
CA LYS A 5 -27.07 39.48 -13.44
C LYS A 5 -27.34 40.36 -12.22
N SER A 6 -28.42 40.08 -11.48
CA SER A 6 -28.66 40.72 -10.20
C SER A 6 -27.41 40.64 -9.32
N PRO A 7 -27.01 41.71 -8.63
CA PRO A 7 -25.81 41.70 -7.80
C PRO A 7 -25.98 40.62 -6.72
N SER A 8 -25.07 39.65 -6.72
CA SER A 8 -24.99 38.61 -5.70
C SER A 8 -23.70 38.79 -4.91
N VAL A 9 -23.77 38.57 -3.60
CA VAL A 9 -22.62 38.71 -2.70
C VAL A 9 -22.34 37.37 -2.05
N LEU A 10 -21.07 36.99 -2.05
CA LEU A 10 -20.57 35.84 -1.32
C LEU A 10 -20.01 36.31 0.02
N VAL A 11 -20.59 35.84 1.12
CA VAL A 11 -20.08 36.02 2.48
C VAL A 11 -19.46 34.70 2.92
N VAL A 12 -18.17 34.73 3.30
CA VAL A 12 -17.44 33.54 3.76
C VAL A 12 -17.31 33.59 5.28
N GLY A 13 -17.83 32.58 5.95
CA GLY A 13 -17.93 32.46 7.41
C GLY A 13 -19.30 32.90 7.94
N ALA A 14 -19.96 32.03 8.70
CA ALA A 14 -21.23 32.26 9.38
C ALA A 14 -21.07 32.42 10.90
N GLY A 15 -19.97 33.02 11.34
CA GLY A 15 -19.84 33.60 12.68
C GLY A 15 -20.73 34.84 12.86
N VAL A 16 -20.74 35.43 14.07
CA VAL A 16 -21.61 36.58 14.41
C VAL A 16 -21.50 37.72 13.39
N SER A 17 -20.28 38.09 12.98
CA SER A 17 -20.06 39.15 11.99
C SER A 17 -20.62 38.77 10.61
N GLY A 18 -20.36 37.54 10.15
CA GLY A 18 -20.86 37.05 8.86
C GLY A 18 -22.38 36.98 8.80
N LEU A 19 -23.03 36.54 9.88
CA LEU A 19 -24.49 36.55 10.00
C LEU A 19 -25.06 37.96 9.90
N ARG A 20 -24.46 38.94 10.59
CA ARG A 20 -24.89 40.35 10.53
C ARG A 20 -24.69 40.94 9.14
N SER A 21 -23.51 40.76 8.54
CA SER A 21 -23.24 41.26 7.18
C SER A 21 -24.17 40.64 6.15
N ALA A 22 -24.45 39.35 6.25
CA ALA A 22 -25.40 38.68 5.37
C ALA A 22 -26.82 39.25 5.51
N LEU A 23 -27.27 39.51 6.75
CA LEU A 23 -28.58 40.13 7.00
C LEU A 23 -28.65 41.55 6.44
N GLU A 24 -27.67 42.41 6.73
CA GLU A 24 -27.67 43.79 6.27
C GLU A 24 -27.71 43.88 4.73
N LEU A 25 -26.90 43.08 4.04
CA LEU A 25 -26.91 43.02 2.57
C LEU A 25 -28.24 42.48 2.03
N ALA A 26 -28.79 41.45 2.67
CA ALA A 26 -30.02 40.83 2.22
C ALA A 26 -31.26 41.71 2.47
N ASP A 27 -31.28 42.45 3.58
CA ASP A 27 -32.28 43.47 3.93
C ASP A 27 -32.24 44.65 2.91
N MET A 28 -31.08 44.91 2.30
CA MET A 28 -30.93 45.85 1.16
C MET A 28 -31.41 45.28 -0.20
N GLY A 29 -31.93 44.05 -0.22
CA GLY A 29 -32.45 43.40 -1.43
C GLY A 29 -31.39 42.67 -2.27
N VAL A 30 -30.16 42.53 -1.77
CA VAL A 30 -29.07 41.82 -2.46
C VAL A 30 -29.20 40.32 -2.24
N SER A 31 -28.93 39.51 -3.26
CA SER A 31 -28.86 38.05 -3.10
C SER A 31 -27.55 37.66 -2.43
N VAL A 32 -27.60 36.99 -1.29
CA VAL A 32 -26.42 36.63 -0.49
C VAL A 32 -26.22 35.11 -0.47
N TYR A 33 -25.03 34.66 -0.85
CA TYR A 33 -24.56 33.30 -0.58
C TYR A 33 -23.70 33.34 0.69
N LEU A 34 -24.16 32.68 1.75
CA LEU A 34 -23.43 32.58 3.01
C LEU A 34 -22.79 31.19 3.10
N VAL A 35 -21.47 31.12 2.91
CA VAL A 35 -20.70 29.86 2.95
C VAL A 35 -20.04 29.68 4.31
N GLU A 36 -20.19 28.51 4.91
CA GLU A 36 -19.60 28.17 6.21
C GLU A 36 -18.90 26.80 6.11
N ARG A 37 -17.66 26.72 6.60
CA ARG A 37 -16.88 25.48 6.63
C ARG A 37 -17.51 24.48 7.60
N LEU A 38 -18.25 24.96 8.59
CA LEU A 38 -18.91 24.14 9.60
C LEU A 38 -20.34 23.72 9.21
N PRO A 39 -20.82 22.58 9.72
CA PRO A 39 -22.21 22.16 9.56
C PRO A 39 -23.26 23.16 10.08
N SER A 40 -22.92 24.01 11.03
CA SER A 40 -23.85 24.94 11.71
C SER A 40 -23.39 26.41 11.69
N MET A 41 -24.35 27.33 11.90
CA MET A 41 -24.11 28.77 12.01
C MET A 41 -23.77 29.17 13.45
N GLY A 42 -23.08 30.30 13.61
CA GLY A 42 -22.79 30.95 14.88
C GLY A 42 -21.30 31.02 15.24
N GLY A 43 -20.45 30.30 14.51
CA GLY A 43 -19.00 30.28 14.74
C GLY A 43 -18.64 29.90 16.18
N LEU A 44 -17.58 30.49 16.72
CA LEU A 44 -17.12 30.23 18.10
C LEU A 44 -18.20 30.56 19.14
N ALA A 45 -18.92 31.67 18.98
CA ALA A 45 -19.97 32.07 19.91
C ALA A 45 -21.12 31.05 20.00
N GLY A 46 -21.40 30.33 18.90
CA GLY A 46 -22.35 29.22 18.91
C GLY A 46 -21.89 28.02 19.73
N ARG A 47 -20.59 27.87 19.98
CA ARG A 47 -19.97 26.70 20.65
C ARG A 47 -19.66 26.91 22.12
N LEU A 48 -19.57 28.17 22.56
CA LEU A 48 -19.28 28.49 23.95
C LEU A 48 -20.47 28.15 24.85
N ASP A 49 -20.18 27.58 26.02
CA ASP A 49 -21.20 27.43 27.05
C ASP A 49 -21.67 28.80 27.53
N ARG A 50 -20.74 29.76 27.72
CA ARG A 50 -21.00 31.11 28.25
C ARG A 50 -20.01 32.14 27.69
N ILE A 51 -20.40 33.40 27.63
CA ILE A 51 -19.55 34.54 27.21
C ILE A 51 -19.03 35.32 28.43
N GLY A 52 -19.71 35.25 29.57
CA GLY A 52 -19.34 35.93 30.82
C GLY A 52 -19.00 34.99 31.98
N ALA A 53 -18.44 35.57 33.05
CA ALA A 53 -18.00 34.86 34.25
C ALA A 53 -19.13 34.62 35.27
N ASP A 54 -20.29 35.25 35.08
CA ASP A 54 -21.37 35.17 36.06
C ASP A 54 -22.19 33.87 35.89
N PRO A 55 -22.53 33.17 37.00
CA PRO A 55 -23.32 31.95 36.95
C PRO A 55 -24.72 32.11 36.32
N GLY A 56 -25.24 33.34 36.26
CA GLY A 56 -26.56 33.68 35.71
C GLY A 56 -26.57 34.11 34.24
N ASP A 57 -25.40 34.21 33.59
CA ASP A 57 -25.33 34.61 32.18
C ASP A 57 -25.94 33.54 31.27
N MET A 58 -26.69 33.99 30.26
CA MET A 58 -27.24 33.11 29.25
C MET A 58 -26.14 32.39 28.47
N ALA A 59 -26.46 31.21 27.94
CA ALA A 59 -25.51 30.51 27.10
C ALA A 59 -25.17 31.34 25.86
N ALA A 60 -23.91 31.36 25.45
CA ALA A 60 -23.44 32.14 24.29
C ALA A 60 -24.25 31.81 23.02
N SER A 61 -24.61 30.54 22.88
CA SER A 61 -25.46 30.04 21.80
C SER A 61 -26.87 30.66 21.79
N CYS A 62 -27.42 31.02 22.95
CA CYS A 62 -28.72 31.67 23.05
C CYS A 62 -28.69 33.12 22.57
N GLU A 63 -27.56 33.82 22.71
CA GLU A 63 -27.42 35.20 22.21
C GLU A 63 -27.34 35.25 20.67
N VAL A 64 -26.75 34.21 20.06
CA VAL A 64 -26.59 34.12 18.60
C VAL A 64 -27.82 33.52 17.93
N ALA A 65 -28.64 32.75 18.66
CA ALA A 65 -29.83 32.08 18.14
C ALA A 65 -30.82 32.99 17.37
N PRO A 66 -31.14 34.23 17.85
CA PRO A 66 -32.02 35.13 17.11
C PRO A 66 -31.45 35.56 15.76
N LEU A 67 -30.13 35.76 15.65
CA LEU A 67 -29.47 36.10 14.39
C LEU A 67 -29.54 34.93 13.41
N ILE A 68 -29.30 33.71 13.90
CA ILE A 68 -29.40 32.48 13.10
C ILE A 68 -30.82 32.29 12.57
N ASP A 69 -31.84 32.47 13.41
CA ASP A 69 -33.25 32.33 12.99
C ASP A 69 -33.65 33.35 11.91
N ARG A 70 -33.20 34.60 12.05
CA ARG A 70 -33.39 35.64 11.02
C ARG A 70 -32.73 35.24 9.70
N VAL A 71 -31.47 34.80 9.72
CA VAL A 71 -30.76 34.38 8.51
C VAL A 71 -31.48 33.21 7.82
N ARG A 72 -31.92 32.20 8.58
CA ARG A 72 -32.63 31.03 8.03
C ARG A 72 -33.94 31.36 7.32
N ARG A 73 -34.67 32.34 7.84
CA ARG A 73 -35.98 32.74 7.30
C ARG A 73 -35.87 33.78 6.17
N HIS A 74 -34.69 34.36 5.97
CA HIS A 74 -34.49 35.43 5.01
C HIS A 74 -34.43 34.88 3.57
N ARG A 75 -35.37 35.28 2.70
CA ARG A 75 -35.51 34.74 1.34
C ARG A 75 -34.34 35.05 0.41
N ASN A 76 -33.63 36.15 0.64
CA ASN A 76 -32.47 36.53 -0.17
C ASN A 76 -31.15 35.92 0.31
N ILE A 77 -31.15 35.10 1.38
CA ILE A 77 -29.94 34.44 1.87
C ILE A 77 -29.99 32.95 1.53
N THR A 78 -29.02 32.50 0.75
CA THR A 78 -28.74 31.08 0.53
C THR A 78 -27.60 30.65 1.43
N PHE A 79 -27.91 29.91 2.49
CA PHE A 79 -26.90 29.33 3.37
C PHE A 79 -26.33 28.04 2.78
N VAL A 80 -25.00 27.95 2.75
CA VAL A 80 -24.23 26.81 2.26
C VAL A 80 -23.35 26.29 3.41
N PRO A 81 -23.87 25.38 4.26
CA PRO A 81 -23.13 24.76 5.36
C PRO A 81 -22.11 23.74 4.87
N ASN A 82 -21.17 23.40 5.77
CA ASN A 82 -20.15 22.38 5.59
C ASN A 82 -19.47 22.48 4.23
N ALA A 83 -19.00 23.68 3.90
CA ALA A 83 -18.52 24.03 2.58
C ALA A 83 -17.37 25.01 2.62
N GLU A 84 -16.41 24.82 1.72
CA GLU A 84 -15.20 25.63 1.64
C GLU A 84 -15.06 26.28 0.27
N LEU A 85 -14.68 27.55 0.27
CA LEU A 85 -14.27 28.25 -0.94
C LEU A 85 -12.86 27.78 -1.34
N THR A 86 -12.75 27.04 -2.45
CA THR A 86 -11.47 26.48 -2.89
C THR A 86 -10.76 27.36 -3.91
N LYS A 87 -11.52 28.08 -4.75
CA LYS A 87 -10.96 28.93 -5.81
C LYS A 87 -11.90 30.08 -6.18
N LEU A 88 -11.30 31.23 -6.50
CA LEU A 88 -11.96 32.36 -7.14
C LEU A 88 -11.32 32.59 -8.51
N GLU A 89 -12.13 32.70 -9.55
CA GLU A 89 -11.67 32.96 -10.93
C GLU A 89 -12.41 34.18 -11.49
N GLY A 90 -11.67 35.12 -12.09
CA GLY A 90 -12.23 36.34 -12.70
C GLY A 90 -11.69 37.61 -12.06
N GLU A 91 -12.45 38.69 -12.18
CA GLU A 91 -12.05 40.04 -11.76
C GLU A 91 -13.00 40.62 -10.71
N LYS A 92 -12.62 41.74 -10.09
CA LYS A 92 -13.39 42.38 -9.02
C LYS A 92 -14.80 42.74 -9.51
N GLY A 93 -15.82 42.14 -8.89
CA GLY A 93 -17.23 42.33 -9.27
C GLY A 93 -17.74 41.39 -10.37
N ALA A 94 -16.86 40.60 -10.98
CA ALA A 94 -17.21 39.60 -11.99
C ALA A 94 -16.32 38.36 -11.81
N PHE A 95 -16.65 37.55 -10.79
CA PHE A 95 -15.92 36.33 -10.47
C PHE A 95 -16.84 35.12 -10.34
N THR A 96 -16.27 33.94 -10.55
CA THR A 96 -16.86 32.63 -10.27
C THR A 96 -16.19 32.06 -9.02
N ALA A 97 -17.00 31.65 -8.05
CA ALA A 97 -16.55 30.99 -6.83
C ALA A 97 -16.75 29.48 -6.93
N HIS A 98 -15.67 28.74 -6.75
CA HIS A 98 -15.68 27.28 -6.67
C HIS A 98 -15.80 26.87 -5.21
N ILE A 99 -16.91 26.25 -4.86
CA ILE A 99 -17.24 25.85 -3.48
C ILE A 99 -17.28 24.34 -3.40
N LEU A 100 -16.42 23.75 -2.57
CA LEU A 100 -16.45 22.33 -2.23
C LEU A 100 -17.44 22.13 -1.09
N LYS A 101 -18.45 21.27 -1.30
CA LYS A 101 -19.45 20.94 -0.26
C LYS A 101 -19.18 19.55 0.29
N TYR A 102 -19.15 19.44 1.61
CA TYR A 102 -19.03 18.19 2.33
C TYR A 102 -20.42 17.67 2.74
N PRO A 103 -20.60 16.34 2.82
CA PRO A 103 -21.89 15.74 3.15
C PRO A 103 -22.31 16.10 4.58
N LEU A 104 -23.60 16.43 4.73
CA LEU A 104 -24.26 16.65 6.04
C LEU A 104 -25.04 15.42 6.53
N ARG A 105 -24.96 14.34 5.77
CA ARG A 105 -25.73 13.11 5.94
C ARG A 105 -24.85 11.92 5.58
N VAL A 106 -25.06 10.79 6.25
CA VAL A 106 -24.29 9.56 6.00
C VAL A 106 -24.64 8.96 4.63
N THR A 107 -25.92 9.00 4.27
CA THR A 107 -26.45 8.64 2.95
C THR A 107 -27.51 9.67 2.52
N GLU A 108 -27.96 9.61 1.27
CA GLU A 108 -29.03 10.51 0.79
C GLU A 108 -30.35 10.29 1.57
N GLU A 109 -30.62 9.05 1.96
CA GLU A 109 -31.81 8.63 2.73
C GLU A 109 -31.70 8.81 4.25
N CYS A 110 -30.62 9.43 4.74
CA CYS A 110 -30.41 9.61 6.19
C CYS A 110 -31.55 10.41 6.84
N ASP A 111 -32.23 9.76 7.78
CA ASP A 111 -33.35 10.29 8.58
C ASP A 111 -32.92 10.97 9.89
N ARG A 112 -31.61 11.03 10.15
CA ARG A 112 -30.99 11.56 11.37
C ARG A 112 -31.27 10.77 12.65
N CYS A 113 -31.44 9.45 12.57
CA CYS A 113 -31.63 8.58 13.74
C CYS A 113 -30.47 8.56 14.76
N GLY A 114 -29.26 8.98 14.38
CA GLY A 114 -28.10 9.05 15.28
C GLY A 114 -27.40 7.71 15.57
N VAL A 115 -27.88 6.60 15.01
CA VAL A 115 -27.28 5.26 15.16
C VAL A 115 -25.80 5.26 14.74
N CYS A 116 -25.45 5.98 13.67
CA CYS A 116 -24.08 6.10 13.19
C CYS A 116 -23.10 6.64 14.25
N VAL A 117 -23.53 7.59 15.09
CA VAL A 117 -22.73 8.15 16.19
C VAL A 117 -22.49 7.08 17.26
N GLN A 118 -23.51 6.29 17.58
CA GLN A 118 -23.45 5.26 18.62
C GLN A 118 -22.54 4.09 18.23
N VAL A 119 -22.61 3.64 16.97
CA VAL A 119 -21.87 2.45 16.49
C VAL A 119 -20.47 2.76 15.96
N CYS A 120 -20.10 4.04 15.85
CA CYS A 120 -18.82 4.46 15.26
C CYS A 120 -17.63 4.01 16.13
N PRO A 121 -16.74 3.15 15.60
CA PRO A 121 -15.56 2.69 16.33
C PRO A 121 -14.41 3.70 16.28
N ILE A 122 -14.49 4.72 15.42
CA ILE A 122 -13.45 5.72 15.24
C ILE A 122 -13.60 6.77 16.33
N LYS A 123 -12.53 7.03 17.07
CA LYS A 123 -12.43 8.12 18.04
C LYS A 123 -11.30 9.07 17.63
N ILE A 124 -11.62 10.35 17.52
CA ILE A 124 -10.68 11.41 17.13
C ILE A 124 -10.78 12.57 18.12
N TYR A 125 -9.73 13.38 18.22
CA TYR A 125 -9.76 14.55 19.08
C TYR A 125 -10.89 15.48 18.69
N HIS A 126 -11.56 16.04 19.70
CA HIS A 126 -12.68 16.93 19.48
C HIS A 126 -12.15 18.32 19.08
N GLU A 127 -11.85 18.52 17.80
CA GLU A 127 -11.31 19.77 17.25
C GLU A 127 -12.17 21.00 17.62
N GLN A 128 -13.50 20.82 17.68
CA GLN A 128 -14.42 21.89 18.06
C GLN A 128 -14.39 22.22 19.56
N ASN A 129 -13.73 21.39 20.38
CA ASN A 129 -13.49 21.59 21.80
C ASN A 129 -11.98 21.73 22.07
N GLU A 130 -11.26 22.31 21.11
CA GLU A 130 -9.81 22.57 21.19
C GLU A 130 -8.98 21.31 21.50
N GLY A 131 -9.44 20.15 21.02
CA GLY A 131 -8.79 18.86 21.26
C GLY A 131 -9.05 18.27 22.64
N ILE A 132 -9.90 18.89 23.46
CA ILE A 132 -10.28 18.37 24.77
C ILE A 132 -11.34 17.28 24.59
N GLY A 133 -10.94 16.04 24.89
CA GLY A 133 -11.79 14.86 24.77
C GLY A 133 -11.84 14.28 23.35
N LEU A 134 -12.57 13.17 23.22
CA LEU A 134 -12.71 12.43 21.98
C LEU A 134 -14.14 12.54 21.45
N ARG A 135 -14.27 12.72 20.14
CA ARG A 135 -15.52 12.57 19.39
C ARG A 135 -15.44 11.37 18.45
N THR A 136 -16.58 10.93 17.96
CA THR A 136 -16.65 9.96 16.86
C THR A 136 -16.39 10.63 15.52
N ALA A 137 -16.04 9.86 14.49
CA ALA A 137 -15.89 10.38 13.13
C ALA A 137 -17.19 11.02 12.59
N ILE A 138 -18.33 10.60 13.11
CA ILE A 138 -19.63 11.22 12.86
C ILE A 138 -20.20 11.68 14.20
N ASP A 139 -20.52 12.95 14.33
CA ASP A 139 -21.12 13.53 15.52
C ASP A 139 -22.12 14.63 15.15
N VAL A 140 -22.88 15.12 16.14
CA VAL A 140 -23.80 16.25 15.94
C VAL A 140 -23.09 17.51 16.41
N GLU A 141 -22.81 18.43 15.48
CA GLU A 141 -22.21 19.71 15.86
C GLU A 141 -23.20 20.49 16.73
N ASN A 142 -22.78 20.78 17.96
CA ASN A 142 -23.56 21.49 18.97
C ASN A 142 -24.94 20.85 19.22
N PRO A 143 -25.03 19.78 20.02
CA PRO A 143 -26.29 19.09 20.30
C PRO A 143 -27.33 19.96 21.02
N ARG A 144 -26.94 21.11 21.58
CA ARG A 144 -27.84 22.09 22.19
C ARG A 144 -28.42 23.08 21.18
N SER A 145 -27.88 23.13 19.96
CA SER A 145 -28.45 23.91 18.87
C SER A 145 -29.63 23.15 18.26
N PRO A 146 -30.83 23.75 18.18
CA PRO A 146 -31.97 23.16 17.46
C PRO A 146 -31.70 23.00 15.95
N CYS A 147 -30.52 23.43 15.48
CA CYS A 147 -30.09 23.41 14.09
C CYS A 147 -28.87 22.50 13.87
N GLY A 148 -28.44 21.72 14.88
CA GLY A 148 -27.27 20.86 14.80
C GLY A 148 -27.34 19.93 13.58
N ASN A 149 -26.39 20.09 12.66
CA ASN A 149 -26.22 19.17 11.54
C ASN A 149 -25.14 18.15 11.91
N PHE A 150 -25.14 17.00 11.23
CA PHE A 150 -24.04 16.05 11.41
C PHE A 150 -22.76 16.66 10.88
N ASN A 151 -21.72 16.54 11.69
CA ASN A 151 -20.34 16.68 11.29
C ASN A 151 -19.82 15.30 10.93
N ILE A 152 -19.29 15.14 9.72
CA ILE A 152 -18.83 13.86 9.19
C ILE A 152 -17.39 14.05 8.74
N GLU A 153 -16.49 13.31 9.38
CA GLU A 153 -15.09 13.24 8.98
C GLU A 153 -14.96 12.45 7.67
N THR A 154 -14.65 13.16 6.58
CA THR A 154 -14.52 12.58 5.25
C THR A 154 -13.10 12.59 4.71
N GLU A 155 -12.13 13.15 5.44
CA GLU A 155 -10.75 13.18 4.97
C GLU A 155 -10.13 11.79 4.99
N THR A 156 -9.64 11.35 3.83
CA THR A 156 -8.86 10.12 3.71
C THR A 156 -7.54 10.30 4.46
N PRO A 157 -7.25 9.49 5.50
CA PRO A 157 -6.00 9.58 6.25
C PRO A 157 -4.78 9.41 5.35
N ILE A 158 -3.69 10.12 5.64
CA ILE A 158 -2.43 10.00 4.90
C ILE A 158 -1.91 8.55 4.85
N CYS A 159 -2.05 7.80 5.95
CA CYS A 159 -1.61 6.41 6.00
C CYS A 159 -2.35 5.52 4.98
N GLN A 160 -3.63 5.81 4.70
CA GLN A 160 -4.41 5.14 3.66
C GLN A 160 -4.04 5.63 2.26
N GLN A 161 -3.78 6.93 2.08
CA GLN A 161 -3.32 7.48 0.80
C GLN A 161 -1.96 6.90 0.38
N THR A 162 -1.05 6.73 1.34
CA THR A 162 0.29 6.19 1.12
C THR A 162 0.32 4.68 0.90
N CYS A 163 -0.68 3.94 1.40
CA CYS A 163 -0.77 2.51 1.18
C CYS A 163 -1.08 2.22 -0.32
N PRO A 164 -0.26 1.43 -1.05
CA PRO A 164 -0.47 1.19 -2.48
C PRO A 164 -1.81 0.56 -2.86
N VAL A 165 -2.47 -0.11 -1.90
CA VAL A 165 -3.79 -0.74 -2.06
C VAL A 165 -4.91 0.03 -1.34
N HIS A 166 -4.58 1.17 -0.72
CA HIS A 166 -5.53 2.04 -0.02
C HIS A 166 -6.39 1.34 1.05
N ILE A 167 -5.79 0.45 1.85
CA ILE A 167 -6.47 -0.16 3.01
C ILE A 167 -7.00 0.93 3.92
N ASP A 168 -8.25 0.79 4.38
CA ASP A 168 -8.87 1.69 5.35
C ASP A 168 -8.28 1.47 6.76
N ILE A 169 -7.11 2.06 6.98
CA ILE A 169 -6.33 1.93 8.21
C ILE A 169 -7.06 2.52 9.41
N ARG A 170 -7.71 3.67 9.24
CA ARG A 170 -8.46 4.32 10.33
C ARG A 170 -9.58 3.40 10.81
N ARG A 171 -10.31 2.75 9.90
CA ARG A 171 -11.40 1.83 10.24
C ARG A 171 -10.89 0.58 10.97
N TYR A 172 -9.92 -0.15 10.43
CA TYR A 172 -9.51 -1.40 11.09
C TYR A 172 -8.78 -1.14 12.42
N VAL A 173 -7.98 -0.08 12.53
CA VAL A 173 -7.33 0.28 13.81
C VAL A 173 -8.38 0.64 14.86
N GLY A 174 -9.40 1.42 14.51
CA GLY A 174 -10.53 1.72 15.40
C GLY A 174 -11.33 0.48 15.81
N LEU A 175 -11.52 -0.47 14.89
CA LEU A 175 -12.17 -1.75 15.18
C LEU A 175 -11.34 -2.61 16.14
N VAL A 176 -10.02 -2.68 15.98
CA VAL A 176 -9.14 -3.36 16.94
C VAL A 176 -9.21 -2.69 18.31
N ALA A 177 -9.13 -1.36 18.38
CA ALA A 177 -9.26 -0.62 19.64
C ALA A 177 -10.61 -0.87 20.34
N SER A 178 -11.66 -1.20 19.57
CA SER A 178 -12.99 -1.54 20.07
C SER A 178 -13.20 -3.04 20.36
N GLY A 179 -12.16 -3.88 20.27
CA GLY A 179 -12.26 -5.33 20.50
C GLY A 179 -12.91 -6.12 19.36
N ARG A 180 -13.16 -5.50 18.20
CA ARG A 180 -13.86 -6.10 17.04
C ARG A 180 -12.88 -6.65 16.01
N PHE A 181 -12.06 -7.63 16.41
CA PHE A 181 -10.90 -8.09 15.63
C PHE A 181 -11.25 -8.76 14.30
N GLU A 182 -12.29 -9.59 14.27
CA GLU A 182 -12.74 -10.23 13.01
C GLU A 182 -13.19 -9.19 11.98
N GLU A 183 -13.88 -8.14 12.42
CA GLU A 183 -14.34 -7.07 11.53
C GLU A 183 -13.19 -6.20 11.07
N ALA A 184 -12.22 -5.93 11.95
CA ALA A 184 -10.99 -5.24 11.57
C ALA A 184 -10.27 -5.98 10.43
N LEU A 185 -10.12 -7.30 10.56
CA LEU A 185 -9.46 -8.10 9.55
C LEU A 185 -10.26 -8.20 8.25
N ARG A 186 -11.60 -8.29 8.32
CA ARG A 186 -12.46 -8.19 7.14
C ARG A 186 -12.22 -6.88 6.40
N THR A 187 -12.11 -5.76 7.10
CA THR A 187 -11.74 -4.46 6.50
C THR A 187 -10.38 -4.48 5.82
N VAL A 188 -9.37 -5.14 6.40
CA VAL A 188 -8.08 -5.31 5.72
C VAL A 188 -8.22 -6.16 4.45
N ARG A 189 -8.98 -7.26 4.52
CA ARG A 189 -9.22 -8.19 3.39
C ARG A 189 -10.01 -7.57 2.23
N GLU A 190 -10.70 -6.45 2.43
CA GLU A 190 -11.34 -5.69 1.34
C GLU A 190 -10.32 -5.23 0.27
N ARG A 191 -9.05 -5.03 0.67
CA ARG A 191 -7.98 -4.49 -0.20
C ARG A 191 -6.67 -5.28 -0.15
N ASN A 192 -6.59 -6.31 0.68
CA ASN A 192 -5.38 -7.11 0.83
C ASN A 192 -5.73 -8.59 1.05
N PRO A 193 -5.51 -9.46 0.06
CA PRO A 193 -5.78 -10.89 0.22
C PRO A 193 -4.80 -11.59 1.19
N PHE A 194 -3.70 -10.92 1.55
CA PHE A 194 -2.60 -11.44 2.37
C PHE A 194 -2.33 -10.62 3.64
N PRO A 195 -3.33 -10.38 4.52
CA PRO A 195 -3.12 -9.60 5.74
C PRO A 195 -2.03 -10.15 6.66
N ALA A 196 -1.93 -11.48 6.84
CA ALA A 196 -1.00 -12.14 7.74
C ALA A 196 0.43 -12.13 7.21
N VAL A 197 0.62 -12.35 5.91
CA VAL A 197 1.91 -12.17 5.22
C VAL A 197 2.33 -10.71 5.31
N CYS A 198 1.47 -9.76 4.90
CA CYS A 198 1.83 -8.35 4.93
C CYS A 198 2.12 -7.86 6.35
N GLY A 199 1.49 -8.41 7.39
CA GLY A 199 1.80 -8.08 8.79
C GLY A 199 3.17 -8.60 9.28
N ARG A 200 3.93 -9.28 8.43
CA ARG A 200 5.27 -9.81 8.74
C ARG A 200 6.36 -9.22 7.85
N VAL A 201 6.04 -8.93 6.58
CA VAL A 201 7.06 -8.58 5.58
C VAL A 201 6.81 -7.24 4.87
N CYS A 202 5.74 -6.51 5.19
CA CYS A 202 5.48 -5.22 4.57
C CYS A 202 6.49 -4.16 5.05
N HIS A 203 6.87 -3.26 4.15
CA HIS A 203 7.71 -2.09 4.46
C HIS A 203 6.94 -0.93 5.11
N HIS A 204 5.65 -1.13 5.40
CA HIS A 204 4.75 -0.22 6.11
C HIS A 204 4.94 1.27 5.77
N PRO A 205 4.83 1.67 4.49
CA PRO A 205 4.98 3.07 4.09
C PRO A 205 3.92 3.98 4.74
N CYS A 206 2.80 3.39 5.14
CA CYS A 206 1.76 4.01 5.95
C CYS A 206 2.23 4.50 7.33
N GLU A 207 3.19 3.82 7.96
CA GLU A 207 3.77 4.25 9.24
C GLU A 207 4.78 5.38 9.04
N ALA A 208 5.58 5.30 7.97
CA ALA A 208 6.55 6.35 7.63
C ALA A 208 5.88 7.70 7.37
N ALA A 209 4.67 7.70 6.81
CA ALA A 209 3.87 8.90 6.55
C ALA A 209 2.89 9.26 7.69
N CYS A 210 2.91 8.54 8.82
CA CYS A 210 1.91 8.71 9.87
C CYS A 210 2.01 10.10 10.52
N ASN A 211 0.91 10.86 10.53
CA ASN A 211 0.82 12.18 11.18
C ASN A 211 1.26 12.16 12.65
N ARG A 212 1.07 11.04 13.36
CA ARG A 212 1.46 10.90 14.78
C ARG A 212 2.97 10.97 14.98
N GLY A 213 3.77 10.57 13.98
CA GLY A 213 5.22 10.67 14.03
C GLY A 213 5.77 12.10 14.09
N ALA A 214 4.93 13.12 13.86
CA ALA A 214 5.30 14.52 14.11
C ALA A 214 5.22 14.92 15.60
N GLU A 215 4.43 14.19 16.39
CA GLU A 215 4.23 14.44 17.82
C GLU A 215 5.14 13.54 18.67
N ASP A 216 5.10 12.23 18.42
CA ASP A 216 5.95 11.23 19.08
C ASP A 216 6.38 10.11 18.11
N GLU A 217 5.69 8.97 18.14
CA GLU A 217 6.01 7.79 17.32
C GLU A 217 4.83 7.43 16.39
N PRO A 218 5.11 6.94 15.17
CA PRO A 218 4.07 6.40 14.32
C PRO A 218 3.27 5.30 15.03
N ILE A 219 1.99 5.20 14.70
CA ILE A 219 1.17 4.06 15.12
C ILE A 219 1.76 2.78 14.51
N ALA A 220 1.88 1.72 15.29
CA ALA A 220 2.30 0.39 14.84
C ALA A 220 1.20 -0.32 14.01
N ILE A 221 0.84 0.29 12.89
CA ILE A 221 -0.20 -0.11 11.93
C ILE A 221 0.01 -1.56 11.48
N ASP A 222 1.24 -1.94 11.13
CA ASP A 222 1.57 -3.29 10.66
C ASP A 222 1.42 -4.33 11.76
N ALA A 223 1.87 -4.03 12.98
CA ALA A 223 1.73 -4.90 14.13
C ALA A 223 0.25 -5.11 14.52
N ILE A 224 -0.58 -4.06 14.44
CA ILE A 224 -2.03 -4.14 14.66
C ILE A 224 -2.69 -5.04 13.61
N LYS A 225 -2.30 -4.88 12.33
CA LYS A 225 -2.76 -5.74 11.24
C LYS A 225 -2.35 -7.20 11.47
N ARG A 226 -1.09 -7.44 11.85
CA ARG A 226 -0.59 -8.78 12.22
C ARG A 226 -1.39 -9.39 13.35
N PHE A 227 -1.64 -8.63 14.42
CA PHE A 227 -2.44 -9.09 15.55
C PHE A 227 -3.85 -9.52 15.12
N ALA A 228 -4.55 -8.71 14.33
CA ALA A 228 -5.87 -9.05 13.83
C ALA A 228 -5.84 -10.32 12.95
N ALA A 229 -4.83 -10.45 12.08
CA ALA A 229 -4.61 -11.63 11.25
C ALA A 229 -4.34 -12.89 12.08
N ASP A 230 -3.42 -12.82 13.04
CA ASP A 230 -3.04 -13.93 13.90
C ASP A 230 -4.20 -14.37 14.81
N TYR A 231 -5.06 -13.44 15.24
CA TYR A 231 -6.30 -13.76 15.97
C TYR A 231 -7.25 -14.64 15.13
N GLU A 232 -7.52 -14.26 13.88
CA GLU A 232 -8.38 -15.07 12.97
C GLU A 232 -7.75 -16.43 12.68
N LEU A 233 -6.44 -16.47 12.44
CA LEU A 233 -5.70 -17.73 12.24
C LEU A 233 -5.84 -18.66 13.45
N GLY A 234 -5.75 -18.11 14.67
CA GLY A 234 -6.00 -18.85 15.90
C GLY A 234 -7.41 -19.45 15.96
N LEU A 235 -8.43 -18.68 15.60
CA LEU A 235 -9.82 -19.17 15.55
C LEU A 235 -10.03 -20.27 14.51
N ARG A 236 -9.44 -20.13 13.32
CA ARG A 236 -9.50 -21.16 12.27
C ARG A 236 -8.84 -22.46 12.71
N ARG A 237 -7.65 -22.39 13.33
CA ARG A 237 -6.95 -23.56 13.88
C ARG A 237 -7.74 -24.28 14.97
N GLN A 238 -8.56 -23.54 15.70
CA GLN A 238 -9.49 -24.10 16.70
C GLN A 238 -10.80 -24.62 16.10
N GLY A 239 -10.99 -24.53 14.78
CA GLY A 239 -12.25 -24.88 14.10
C GLY A 239 -13.41 -23.94 14.43
N LYS A 240 -13.14 -22.77 15.03
CA LYS A 240 -14.16 -21.79 15.45
C LYS A 240 -14.59 -20.86 14.31
N LEU A 241 -13.79 -20.78 13.25
CA LEU A 241 -14.09 -20.00 12.06
C LEU A 241 -13.97 -20.86 10.81
N LEU A 242 -15.04 -20.90 10.02
CA LEU A 242 -15.08 -21.68 8.79
C LEU A 242 -14.38 -20.92 7.63
N PRO A 243 -13.85 -21.66 6.63
CA PRO A 243 -13.41 -21.06 5.38
C PRO A 243 -14.51 -20.21 4.71
N PRO A 244 -14.12 -19.19 3.91
CA PRO A 244 -15.11 -18.43 3.15
C PRO A 244 -15.86 -19.34 2.19
N LYS A 245 -17.11 -19.01 1.90
CA LYS A 245 -17.87 -19.70 0.85
C LYS A 245 -17.56 -19.06 -0.50
N PRO A 246 -17.43 -19.85 -1.57
CA PRO A 246 -17.24 -19.31 -2.92
C PRO A 246 -18.45 -18.46 -3.32
N PRO A 247 -18.24 -17.27 -3.90
CA PRO A 247 -19.32 -16.48 -4.47
C PRO A 247 -20.06 -17.21 -5.59
N ALA A 248 -21.30 -16.83 -5.86
CA ALA A 248 -22.06 -17.37 -6.98
C ALA A 248 -21.40 -16.98 -8.31
N ARG A 249 -21.27 -17.93 -9.24
CA ARG A 249 -20.68 -17.66 -10.55
C ARG A 249 -21.58 -16.72 -11.35
N ARG A 250 -20.96 -15.68 -11.91
CA ARG A 250 -21.64 -14.67 -12.73
C ARG A 250 -21.85 -15.13 -14.16
N ASN A 251 -20.89 -15.87 -14.72
CA ASN A 251 -20.99 -16.51 -16.03
C ASN A 251 -20.05 -17.73 -16.12
N SER A 252 -19.98 -18.36 -17.30
CA SER A 252 -19.11 -19.50 -17.59
C SER A 252 -17.69 -19.10 -18.07
N ALA A 253 -17.41 -17.80 -18.23
CA ALA A 253 -16.10 -17.35 -18.67
C ALA A 253 -15.04 -17.63 -17.60
N ARG A 254 -13.86 -18.06 -18.04
CA ARG A 254 -12.72 -18.38 -17.17
C ARG A 254 -11.48 -17.62 -17.59
N ALA A 255 -10.64 -17.28 -16.63
CA ALA A 255 -9.32 -16.69 -16.85
C ALA A 255 -8.19 -17.65 -16.46
N ALA A 256 -7.08 -17.60 -17.19
CA ALA A 256 -5.85 -18.28 -16.81
C ALA A 256 -4.90 -17.27 -16.15
N ILE A 257 -4.22 -17.69 -15.10
CA ILE A 257 -3.29 -16.86 -14.34
C ILE A 257 -1.96 -17.62 -14.29
N VAL A 258 -0.92 -17.07 -14.88
CA VAL A 258 0.42 -17.66 -14.93
C VAL A 258 1.23 -17.07 -13.79
N GLY A 259 1.60 -17.91 -12.82
CA GLY A 259 2.32 -17.55 -11.59
C GLY A 259 1.39 -17.44 -10.37
N ALA A 260 1.70 -18.18 -9.32
CA ALA A 260 1.03 -18.14 -8.01
C ALA A 260 1.77 -17.23 -7.00
N GLY A 261 2.38 -16.15 -7.47
CA GLY A 261 2.91 -15.08 -6.62
C GLY A 261 1.83 -14.11 -6.12
N PRO A 262 2.19 -13.07 -5.33
CA PRO A 262 1.24 -12.10 -4.79
C PRO A 262 0.32 -11.47 -5.84
N ALA A 263 0.87 -11.07 -6.99
CA ALA A 263 0.08 -10.45 -8.05
C ALA A 263 -0.94 -11.43 -8.65
N GLY A 264 -0.49 -12.62 -9.09
CA GLY A 264 -1.36 -13.63 -9.71
C GLY A 264 -2.45 -14.14 -8.76
N LEU A 265 -2.10 -14.42 -7.50
CA LEU A 265 -3.07 -14.84 -6.51
C LEU A 265 -4.06 -13.72 -6.14
N THR A 266 -3.64 -12.45 -6.16
CA THR A 266 -4.57 -11.32 -6.00
C THR A 266 -5.55 -11.24 -7.16
N VAL A 267 -5.09 -11.44 -8.40
CA VAL A 267 -5.97 -11.52 -9.57
C VAL A 267 -6.98 -12.66 -9.41
N ALA A 268 -6.52 -13.84 -8.97
CA ALA A 268 -7.40 -14.99 -8.77
C ALA A 268 -8.46 -14.73 -7.69
N HIS A 269 -8.03 -14.15 -6.56
CA HIS A 269 -8.88 -13.74 -5.45
C HIS A 269 -9.97 -12.78 -5.88
N ASP A 270 -9.60 -11.69 -6.55
CA ASP A 270 -10.53 -10.65 -6.96
C ASP A 270 -11.52 -11.13 -8.02
N LEU A 271 -11.05 -11.88 -9.01
CA LEU A 271 -11.92 -12.50 -10.00
C LEU A 271 -12.93 -13.45 -9.35
N ALA A 272 -12.50 -14.23 -8.35
CA ALA A 272 -13.40 -15.10 -7.59
C ALA A 272 -14.46 -14.29 -6.82
N LEU A 273 -14.07 -13.20 -6.15
CA LEU A 273 -15.00 -12.27 -5.48
C LEU A 273 -16.01 -11.65 -6.43
N MET A 274 -15.61 -11.39 -7.68
CA MET A 274 -16.48 -10.88 -8.74
C MET A 274 -17.34 -11.95 -9.42
N GLY A 275 -17.19 -13.22 -9.04
CA GLY A 275 -17.96 -14.36 -9.55
C GLY A 275 -17.42 -14.96 -10.85
N TYR A 276 -16.17 -14.70 -11.22
CA TYR A 276 -15.50 -15.31 -12.38
C TYR A 276 -14.66 -16.52 -11.95
N GLY A 277 -14.63 -17.56 -12.80
CA GLY A 277 -13.74 -18.70 -12.59
C GLY A 277 -12.31 -18.40 -13.03
N SER A 278 -11.33 -18.89 -12.29
CA SER A 278 -9.92 -18.78 -12.70
C SER A 278 -9.12 -20.03 -12.33
N THR A 279 -8.09 -20.28 -13.12
CA THR A 279 -7.09 -21.33 -12.88
C THR A 279 -5.71 -20.70 -12.84
N VAL A 280 -4.98 -20.93 -11.75
CA VAL A 280 -3.60 -20.49 -11.57
C VAL A 280 -2.66 -21.62 -11.98
N PHE A 281 -1.70 -21.33 -12.84
CA PHE A 281 -0.65 -22.23 -13.30
C PHE A 281 0.68 -21.78 -12.71
N GLU A 282 1.29 -22.63 -11.87
CA GLU A 282 2.51 -22.33 -11.14
C GLU A 282 3.59 -23.35 -11.49
N LYS A 283 4.77 -22.84 -11.88
CA LYS A 283 5.94 -23.65 -12.23
C LYS A 283 6.49 -24.41 -11.01
N ALA A 284 6.50 -23.76 -9.85
CA ALA A 284 7.03 -24.33 -8.62
C ALA A 284 6.13 -25.43 -8.03
N PRO A 285 6.68 -26.31 -7.17
CA PRO A 285 5.91 -27.31 -6.44
C PRO A 285 5.06 -26.73 -5.31
N VAL A 286 5.11 -25.42 -5.08
CA VAL A 286 4.47 -24.71 -3.96
C VAL A 286 3.88 -23.37 -4.44
N PRO A 287 2.72 -22.94 -3.90
CA PRO A 287 2.16 -21.62 -4.19
C PRO A 287 2.83 -20.51 -3.36
N GLY A 288 2.58 -19.26 -3.72
CA GLY A 288 3.06 -18.07 -3.00
C GLY A 288 4.18 -17.33 -3.73
N GLY A 289 4.77 -17.91 -4.79
CA GLY A 289 5.85 -17.29 -5.57
C GLY A 289 7.00 -16.82 -4.67
N MET A 290 7.45 -15.58 -4.83
CA MET A 290 8.55 -15.02 -4.03
C MET A 290 8.26 -14.94 -2.52
N LEU A 291 7.00 -15.00 -2.07
CA LEU A 291 6.69 -15.13 -0.63
C LEU A 291 7.26 -16.44 -0.07
N TYR A 292 7.09 -17.53 -0.81
CA TYR A 292 7.59 -18.84 -0.41
C TYR A 292 9.05 -19.02 -0.82
N LEU A 293 9.36 -18.72 -2.08
CA LEU A 293 10.64 -19.05 -2.71
C LEU A 293 11.75 -18.05 -2.34
N GLY A 294 11.41 -16.79 -2.06
CA GLY A 294 12.40 -15.73 -1.79
C GLY A 294 12.59 -15.44 -0.32
N ILE A 295 11.50 -15.35 0.46
CA ILE A 295 11.57 -14.90 1.85
C ILE A 295 11.90 -16.08 2.78
N PRO A 296 12.95 -15.97 3.62
CA PRO A 296 13.28 -17.01 4.60
C PRO A 296 12.17 -17.28 5.61
N GLU A 297 12.09 -18.53 6.06
CA GLU A 297 11.03 -19.00 6.96
C GLU A 297 11.02 -18.28 8.33
N TYR A 298 12.18 -17.82 8.80
CA TYR A 298 12.27 -17.07 10.07
C TYR A 298 11.58 -15.69 10.01
N ARG A 299 11.44 -15.11 8.81
CA ARG A 299 10.67 -13.87 8.59
C ARG A 299 9.23 -14.17 8.23
N LEU A 300 9.02 -15.16 7.36
CA LEU A 300 7.70 -15.53 6.86
C LEU A 300 7.47 -17.05 6.96
N PRO A 301 6.83 -17.51 8.04
CA PRO A 301 6.52 -18.91 8.24
C PRO A 301 5.64 -19.49 7.11
N ARG A 302 5.91 -20.74 6.72
CA ARG A 302 5.25 -21.39 5.58
C ARG A 302 3.76 -21.62 5.81
N ASP A 303 3.38 -21.99 7.02
CA ASP A 303 1.99 -22.17 7.46
C ASP A 303 1.14 -20.90 7.29
N ILE A 304 1.75 -19.71 7.42
CA ILE A 304 1.06 -18.43 7.20
C ILE A 304 0.73 -18.24 5.72
N ILE A 305 1.70 -18.49 4.84
CA ILE A 305 1.51 -18.39 3.38
C ILE A 305 0.43 -19.39 2.95
N GLU A 306 0.57 -20.65 3.38
CA GLU A 306 -0.36 -21.73 3.04
C GLU A 306 -1.79 -21.40 3.48
N THR A 307 -1.97 -20.88 4.70
CA THR A 307 -3.31 -20.55 5.19
C THR A 307 -3.98 -19.43 4.37
N GLU A 308 -3.23 -18.45 3.90
CA GLU A 308 -3.78 -17.38 3.06
C GLU A 308 -4.04 -17.84 1.62
N VAL A 309 -3.20 -18.74 1.08
CA VAL A 309 -3.47 -19.39 -0.20
C VAL A 309 -4.71 -20.28 -0.12
N ASP A 310 -4.89 -21.02 0.98
CA ASP A 310 -6.07 -21.86 1.20
C ASP A 310 -7.34 -21.04 1.35
N TYR A 311 -7.25 -19.83 1.91
CA TYR A 311 -8.36 -18.86 1.87
C TYR A 311 -8.78 -18.55 0.42
N ILE A 312 -7.83 -18.34 -0.48
CA ILE A 312 -8.09 -18.06 -1.91
C ILE A 312 -8.66 -19.31 -2.60
N ARG A 313 -8.12 -20.50 -2.33
CA ARG A 313 -8.69 -21.77 -2.83
C ARG A 313 -10.14 -21.98 -2.38
N ALA A 314 -10.45 -21.64 -1.13
CA ALA A 314 -11.82 -21.75 -0.60
C ALA A 314 -12.83 -20.84 -1.31
N LEU A 315 -12.37 -19.78 -1.99
CA LEU A 315 -13.21 -18.95 -2.87
C LEU A 315 -13.51 -19.61 -4.23
N GLY A 316 -12.99 -20.81 -4.48
CA GLY A 316 -13.23 -21.58 -5.71
C GLY A 316 -12.17 -21.41 -6.79
N VAL A 317 -11.00 -20.88 -6.43
CA VAL A 317 -9.83 -20.76 -7.32
C VAL A 317 -9.12 -22.11 -7.44
N GLU A 318 -8.86 -22.55 -8.67
CA GLU A 318 -8.05 -23.73 -8.96
C GLU A 318 -6.57 -23.34 -9.05
N ILE A 319 -5.67 -24.09 -8.41
CA ILE A 319 -4.22 -23.85 -8.48
C ILE A 319 -3.54 -25.15 -8.91
N LYS A 320 -2.89 -25.12 -10.07
CA LYS A 320 -2.10 -26.21 -10.65
C LYS A 320 -0.61 -25.90 -10.45
N LEU A 321 0.02 -26.66 -9.57
CA LEU A 321 1.46 -26.60 -9.29
C LEU A 321 2.23 -27.44 -10.31
N ASN A 322 3.56 -27.27 -10.38
CA ASN A 322 4.43 -27.96 -11.33
C ASN A 322 3.98 -27.84 -12.80
N THR A 323 3.37 -26.70 -13.16
CA THR A 323 2.84 -26.44 -14.49
C THR A 323 3.46 -25.14 -15.02
N GLU A 324 4.56 -25.26 -15.76
CA GLU A 324 5.15 -24.14 -16.48
C GLU A 324 4.35 -23.86 -17.75
N VAL A 325 3.96 -22.60 -17.94
CA VAL A 325 3.28 -22.14 -19.15
C VAL A 325 4.34 -21.51 -20.04
N GLY A 326 4.48 -21.98 -21.28
CA GLY A 326 5.49 -21.50 -22.22
C GLY A 326 5.39 -22.22 -23.55
N THR A 327 5.89 -23.46 -23.61
CA THR A 327 5.79 -24.29 -24.82
C THR A 327 4.62 -25.28 -24.77
N ASP A 328 4.37 -25.93 -23.63
CA ASP A 328 3.25 -26.87 -23.47
C ASP A 328 2.76 -26.88 -22.00
N PRO A 329 1.65 -26.18 -21.68
CA PRO A 329 0.84 -25.37 -22.58
C PRO A 329 1.50 -24.01 -22.89
N SER A 330 1.34 -23.50 -24.11
CA SER A 330 1.64 -22.11 -24.45
C SER A 330 0.51 -21.16 -24.04
N ILE A 331 0.77 -19.84 -24.10
CA ILE A 331 -0.27 -18.82 -23.86
C ILE A 331 -1.43 -18.97 -24.85
N ASP A 332 -1.12 -19.32 -26.10
CA ASP A 332 -2.13 -19.51 -27.15
C ASP A 332 -2.94 -20.80 -26.95
N ASP A 333 -2.32 -21.85 -26.40
CA ASP A 333 -3.03 -23.08 -26.01
C ASP A 333 -4.04 -22.80 -24.89
N LEU A 334 -3.69 -21.97 -23.91
CA LEU A 334 -4.64 -21.54 -22.88
C LEU A 334 -5.84 -20.79 -23.49
N LEU A 335 -5.59 -19.92 -24.48
CA LEU A 335 -6.69 -19.23 -25.17
C LEU A 335 -7.55 -20.20 -25.98
N ALA A 336 -6.93 -21.19 -26.63
CA ALA A 336 -7.62 -22.25 -27.38
C ALA A 336 -8.45 -23.18 -26.47
N ASP A 337 -7.98 -23.44 -25.24
CA ASP A 337 -8.66 -24.20 -24.19
C ASP A 337 -9.89 -23.47 -23.59
N GLY A 338 -10.20 -22.28 -24.09
CA GLY A 338 -11.39 -21.53 -23.75
C GLY A 338 -11.21 -20.55 -22.58
N TYR A 339 -9.98 -20.30 -22.12
CA TYR A 339 -9.71 -19.17 -21.24
C TYR A 339 -9.89 -17.86 -22.03
N ARG A 340 -10.73 -16.97 -21.51
CA ARG A 340 -11.12 -15.72 -22.19
C ARG A 340 -10.13 -14.58 -21.96
N ALA A 341 -9.32 -14.68 -20.91
CA ALA A 341 -8.25 -13.74 -20.58
C ALA A 341 -7.10 -14.49 -19.90
N VAL A 342 -5.88 -13.99 -20.07
CA VAL A 342 -4.65 -14.54 -19.47
C VAL A 342 -3.95 -13.44 -18.68
N PHE A 343 -3.53 -13.72 -17.45
CA PHE A 343 -2.66 -12.86 -16.66
C PHE A 343 -1.25 -13.46 -16.56
N LEU A 344 -0.21 -12.68 -16.83
CA LEU A 344 1.20 -13.06 -16.76
C LEU A 344 1.83 -12.42 -15.52
N GLY A 345 1.89 -13.18 -14.43
CA GLY A 345 2.44 -12.79 -13.13
C GLY A 345 3.69 -13.56 -12.74
N VAL A 346 4.63 -13.72 -13.68
CA VAL A 346 5.81 -14.60 -13.56
C VAL A 346 6.91 -14.08 -12.62
N GLY A 347 6.86 -12.82 -12.19
CA GLY A 347 7.79 -12.25 -11.22
C GLY A 347 9.23 -12.05 -11.73
N ALA A 348 10.12 -11.61 -10.83
CA ALA A 348 11.54 -11.39 -11.09
C ALA A 348 12.40 -12.51 -10.48
N HIS A 349 12.64 -13.58 -11.24
CA HIS A 349 13.27 -14.80 -10.73
C HIS A 349 14.76 -14.98 -11.07
N ARG A 350 15.37 -13.99 -11.72
CA ARG A 350 16.78 -14.01 -12.13
C ARG A 350 17.53 -12.86 -11.47
N GLY A 351 18.58 -13.13 -10.69
CA GLY A 351 19.42 -12.07 -10.14
C GLY A 351 20.32 -11.43 -11.19
N LEU A 352 20.76 -10.20 -10.91
CA LEU A 352 21.72 -9.51 -11.77
C LEU A 352 23.15 -9.91 -11.43
N LYS A 353 23.95 -10.12 -12.48
CA LYS A 353 25.40 -10.29 -12.41
C LYS A 353 26.10 -9.00 -12.01
N LEU A 354 27.23 -9.11 -11.30
CA LEU A 354 28.05 -7.98 -10.84
C LEU A 354 28.71 -7.21 -11.99
N GLY A 355 29.01 -7.87 -13.11
CA GLY A 355 29.67 -7.32 -14.29
C GLY A 355 31.14 -6.97 -14.05
N ILE A 356 31.85 -7.74 -13.23
CA ILE A 356 33.25 -7.48 -12.85
C ILE A 356 34.21 -8.57 -13.34
N PRO A 357 35.50 -8.26 -13.54
CA PRO A 357 36.50 -9.26 -13.94
C PRO A 357 36.54 -10.46 -12.97
N GLY A 358 36.67 -11.67 -13.53
CA GLY A 358 36.66 -12.94 -12.81
C GLY A 358 35.26 -13.56 -12.58
N GLU A 359 34.16 -12.85 -12.81
CA GLU A 359 32.79 -13.36 -12.55
C GLU A 359 32.42 -14.58 -13.39
N GLU A 360 32.89 -14.67 -14.64
CA GLU A 360 32.64 -15.81 -15.52
C GLU A 360 33.81 -16.80 -15.58
N GLU A 361 34.91 -16.51 -14.88
CA GLU A 361 36.16 -17.28 -14.94
C GLU A 361 36.27 -18.32 -13.81
N TYR A 362 35.57 -18.11 -12.70
CA TYR A 362 35.71 -18.92 -11.48
C TYR A 362 34.38 -19.52 -11.02
N GLU A 363 34.41 -20.76 -10.55
CA GLU A 363 33.34 -21.37 -9.75
C GLU A 363 33.32 -20.75 -8.34
N GLY A 364 32.15 -20.68 -7.71
CA GLY A 364 32.00 -20.06 -6.37
C GLY A 364 31.19 -18.75 -6.39
N LEU A 365 30.37 -18.56 -7.43
CA LEU A 365 29.32 -17.54 -7.45
C LEU A 365 27.97 -18.23 -7.45
N LEU A 366 27.06 -17.75 -6.61
CA LEU A 366 25.71 -18.28 -6.50
C LEU A 366 24.69 -17.15 -6.56
N ASP A 367 23.73 -17.27 -7.47
CA ASP A 367 22.64 -16.31 -7.59
C ASP A 367 21.80 -16.26 -6.30
N CYS A 368 21.49 -15.05 -5.81
CA CYS A 368 20.78 -14.90 -4.55
C CYS A 368 19.36 -15.50 -4.58
N VAL A 369 18.68 -15.47 -5.73
CA VAL A 369 17.33 -16.04 -5.88
C VAL A 369 17.43 -17.56 -5.88
N GLU A 370 18.39 -18.13 -6.58
CA GLU A 370 18.63 -19.57 -6.59
C GLU A 370 18.99 -20.10 -5.21
N PHE A 371 19.91 -19.41 -4.50
CA PHE A 371 20.29 -19.76 -3.14
C PHE A 371 19.08 -19.80 -2.19
N LEU A 372 18.34 -18.69 -2.12
CA LEU A 372 17.18 -18.58 -1.23
C LEU A 372 16.08 -19.57 -1.64
N ARG A 373 15.83 -19.75 -2.94
CA ARG A 373 14.88 -20.74 -3.46
C ARG A 373 15.25 -22.15 -3.03
N GLY A 374 16.50 -22.55 -3.20
CA GLY A 374 16.99 -23.87 -2.80
C GLY A 374 16.74 -24.12 -1.31
N VAL A 375 17.16 -23.17 -0.47
CA VAL A 375 16.96 -23.26 0.99
C VAL A 375 15.47 -23.33 1.35
N ASN A 376 14.63 -22.51 0.71
CA ASN A 376 13.21 -22.47 0.99
C ASN A 376 12.46 -23.73 0.52
N LEU A 377 13.02 -24.46 -0.46
CA LEU A 377 12.54 -25.76 -0.91
C LEU A 377 13.15 -26.94 -0.12
N GLY A 378 13.98 -26.67 0.88
CA GLY A 378 14.47 -27.67 1.83
C GLY A 378 15.96 -27.98 1.72
N ASP A 379 16.73 -27.28 0.89
CA ASP A 379 18.18 -27.39 0.93
C ASP A 379 18.71 -26.86 2.28
N ARG A 380 19.56 -27.67 2.91
CA ARG A 380 20.21 -27.38 4.19
C ARG A 380 21.72 -27.54 4.09
N THR A 381 22.26 -27.67 2.88
CA THR A 381 23.69 -27.76 2.66
C THR A 381 24.35 -26.43 3.04
N ARG A 382 25.45 -26.53 3.79
CA ARG A 382 26.32 -25.38 4.07
C ARG A 382 26.96 -24.96 2.73
N PRO A 383 26.75 -23.73 2.25
CA PRO A 383 27.18 -23.37 0.90
C PRO A 383 28.69 -23.13 0.80
N ALA A 384 29.33 -22.63 1.86
CA ALA A 384 30.79 -22.49 1.99
C ALA A 384 31.22 -22.16 3.43
N ASP A 385 32.51 -21.94 3.68
CA ASP A 385 33.02 -21.49 4.98
C ASP A 385 32.97 -19.97 5.12
N ARG A 386 33.48 -19.25 4.11
CA ARG A 386 33.51 -17.79 4.08
C ARG A 386 32.67 -17.28 2.91
N VAL A 387 31.59 -16.57 3.21
CA VAL A 387 30.64 -16.06 2.21
C VAL A 387 30.68 -14.54 2.17
N ILE A 388 30.75 -13.98 0.96
CA ILE A 388 30.51 -12.56 0.73
C ILE A 388 29.17 -12.38 0.02
N VAL A 389 28.30 -11.56 0.57
CA VAL A 389 27.06 -11.13 -0.08
C VAL A 389 27.23 -9.69 -0.57
N VAL A 390 27.01 -9.44 -1.85
CA VAL A 390 27.15 -8.09 -2.44
C VAL A 390 25.77 -7.48 -2.61
N GLY A 391 25.45 -6.45 -1.83
CA GLY A 391 24.13 -5.80 -1.88
C GLY A 391 23.74 -5.13 -0.57
N GLY A 392 22.57 -4.49 -0.55
CA GLY A 392 22.04 -3.84 0.66
C GLY A 392 20.52 -3.88 0.78
N GLY A 393 19.82 -4.58 -0.11
CA GLY A 393 18.38 -4.79 0.00
C GLY A 393 18.04 -5.96 0.93
N ASN A 394 16.74 -6.20 1.15
CA ASN A 394 16.29 -7.32 1.97
C ASN A 394 16.84 -8.67 1.48
N SER A 395 16.93 -8.92 0.17
CA SER A 395 17.53 -10.16 -0.37
C SER A 395 18.98 -10.36 0.04
N ALA A 396 19.76 -9.28 0.24
CA ALA A 396 21.14 -9.37 0.69
C ALA A 396 21.19 -9.76 2.18
N ILE A 397 20.35 -9.13 3.01
CA ILE A 397 20.22 -9.49 4.43
C ILE A 397 19.72 -10.93 4.59
N ASP A 398 18.68 -11.29 3.85
CA ASP A 398 18.10 -12.63 3.85
C ASP A 398 19.14 -13.69 3.46
N SER A 399 19.93 -13.43 2.41
CA SER A 399 21.00 -14.34 1.98
C SER A 399 22.09 -14.47 3.05
N ALA A 400 22.51 -13.35 3.65
CA ALA A 400 23.58 -13.36 4.65
C ALA A 400 23.17 -14.12 5.93
N ARG A 401 22.00 -13.79 6.49
CA ARG A 401 21.44 -14.47 7.68
C ARG A 401 21.17 -15.95 7.40
N THR A 402 20.69 -16.27 6.20
CA THR A 402 20.46 -17.67 5.80
C THR A 402 21.78 -18.44 5.71
N ALA A 403 22.81 -17.89 5.05
CA ALA A 403 24.13 -18.53 4.96
C ALA A 403 24.74 -18.77 6.36
N LEU A 404 24.66 -17.77 7.24
CA LEU A 404 25.15 -17.90 8.62
C LEU A 404 24.43 -19.04 9.36
N ARG A 405 23.10 -19.11 9.26
CA ARG A 405 22.29 -20.15 9.91
C ARG A 405 22.47 -21.55 9.32
N LEU A 406 22.94 -21.66 8.08
CA LEU A 406 23.39 -22.92 7.48
C LEU A 406 24.79 -23.35 7.95
N GLY A 407 25.43 -22.56 8.82
CA GLY A 407 26.67 -22.90 9.50
C GLY A 407 27.93 -22.35 8.86
N CYS A 408 27.84 -21.35 7.97
CA CYS A 408 29.02 -20.63 7.49
C CYS A 408 29.79 -19.98 8.64
N GLU A 409 31.12 -20.07 8.63
CA GLU A 409 31.99 -19.52 9.68
C GLU A 409 32.07 -18.01 9.65
N LYS A 410 32.11 -17.43 8.45
CA LYS A 410 32.17 -15.98 8.28
C LYS A 410 31.28 -15.55 7.14
N VAL A 411 30.37 -14.61 7.43
CA VAL A 411 29.51 -13.99 6.43
C VAL A 411 29.74 -12.48 6.44
N THR A 412 30.04 -11.93 5.27
CA THR A 412 30.31 -10.49 5.10
C THR A 412 29.34 -9.92 4.07
N ILE A 413 28.71 -8.78 4.38
CA ILE A 413 27.93 -8.01 3.41
C ILE A 413 28.78 -6.85 2.91
N LEU A 414 28.95 -6.73 1.59
CA LEU A 414 29.55 -5.57 0.94
C LEU A 414 28.46 -4.62 0.45
N TYR A 415 28.43 -3.42 1.02
CA TYR A 415 27.49 -2.38 0.62
C TYR A 415 28.19 -1.08 0.23
N ARG A 416 27.93 -0.61 -1.00
CA ARG A 416 28.60 0.55 -1.58
C ARG A 416 28.22 1.91 -0.98
N ARG A 417 27.23 1.98 -0.09
CA ARG A 417 26.79 3.23 0.59
C ARG A 417 26.84 3.06 2.11
N SER A 418 26.41 4.09 2.86
CA SER A 418 26.31 4.00 4.31
C SER A 418 25.02 3.30 4.75
N ARG A 419 24.94 2.94 6.03
CA ARG A 419 23.74 2.36 6.67
C ARG A 419 22.46 3.13 6.34
N ARG A 420 22.51 4.46 6.35
CA ARG A 420 21.33 5.32 6.13
C ARG A 420 20.71 5.15 4.75
N GLU A 421 21.53 4.88 3.72
CA GLU A 421 21.03 4.70 2.35
C GLU A 421 20.70 3.24 2.02
N MET A 422 20.81 2.32 2.99
CA MET A 422 20.58 0.90 2.77
C MET A 422 19.08 0.63 2.57
N PRO A 423 18.67 -0.03 1.45
CA PRO A 423 17.25 -0.27 1.18
C PRO A 423 16.56 -1.29 2.10
N ALA A 424 17.32 -2.15 2.78
CA ALA A 424 16.74 -3.11 3.70
C ALA A 424 16.08 -2.44 4.91
N ASN A 425 15.15 -3.14 5.52
CA ASN A 425 14.45 -2.65 6.69
C ASN A 425 15.43 -2.42 7.86
N PRO A 426 15.36 -1.29 8.59
CA PRO A 426 16.33 -0.97 9.64
C PRO A 426 16.51 -2.05 10.72
N TRP A 427 15.41 -2.69 11.16
CA TRP A 427 15.46 -3.76 12.15
C TRP A 427 16.10 -5.05 11.60
N GLU A 428 15.94 -5.35 10.31
CA GLU A 428 16.61 -6.49 9.67
C GLU A 428 18.13 -6.30 9.61
N ILE A 429 18.58 -5.05 9.43
CA ILE A 429 20.01 -4.69 9.47
C ILE A 429 20.56 -4.89 10.88
N GLU A 430 19.85 -4.39 11.89
CA GLU A 430 20.22 -4.53 13.30
C GLU A 430 20.29 -6.00 13.73
N GLU A 431 19.28 -6.80 13.36
CA GLU A 431 19.27 -8.23 13.66
C GLU A 431 20.41 -8.99 12.94
N ALA A 432 20.74 -8.62 11.71
CA ALA A 432 21.87 -9.22 10.98
C ALA A 432 23.20 -8.97 11.68
N GLU A 433 23.45 -7.73 12.13
CA GLU A 433 24.65 -7.39 12.91
C GLU A 433 24.67 -8.10 14.26
N HIS A 434 23.51 -8.21 14.92
CA HIS A 434 23.37 -8.93 16.18
C HIS A 434 23.70 -10.42 16.05
N GLU A 435 23.35 -11.04 14.92
CA GLU A 435 23.73 -12.43 14.61
C GLU A 435 25.23 -12.60 14.32
N GLY A 436 25.98 -11.49 14.14
CA GLY A 436 27.42 -11.51 13.90
C GLY A 436 27.82 -11.38 12.42
N ILE A 437 26.91 -10.92 11.56
CA ILE A 437 27.23 -10.62 10.16
C ILE A 437 28.06 -9.34 10.07
N ASP A 438 29.19 -9.41 9.40
CA ASP A 438 30.09 -8.26 9.20
C ASP A 438 29.61 -7.42 8.01
N ILE A 439 29.13 -6.19 8.24
CA ILE A 439 28.66 -5.31 7.17
C ILE A 439 29.72 -4.26 6.83
N HIS A 440 30.35 -4.44 5.67
CA HIS A 440 31.31 -3.49 5.11
C HIS A 440 30.56 -2.41 4.35
N TYR A 441 30.20 -1.36 5.08
CA TYR A 441 29.69 -0.13 4.49
C TYR A 441 30.76 0.58 3.67
N LEU A 442 30.30 1.37 2.69
CA LEU A 442 31.17 2.16 1.82
C LEU A 442 32.24 1.29 1.15
N ALA A 443 31.85 0.12 0.66
CA ALA A 443 32.73 -0.80 -0.05
C ALA A 443 32.03 -1.36 -1.30
N ALA A 444 32.74 -1.38 -2.42
CA ALA A 444 32.23 -1.91 -3.68
C ALA A 444 33.21 -2.92 -4.28
N PRO A 445 32.71 -3.99 -4.93
CA PRO A 445 33.57 -4.98 -5.54
C PRO A 445 34.25 -4.43 -6.80
N VAL A 446 35.51 -4.81 -7.02
CA VAL A 446 36.32 -4.40 -8.19
C VAL A 446 36.61 -5.59 -9.11
N ARG A 447 37.08 -6.71 -8.54
CA ARG A 447 37.37 -7.95 -9.28
C ARG A 447 37.37 -9.15 -8.34
N ILE A 448 37.15 -10.34 -8.91
CA ILE A 448 37.15 -11.60 -8.19
C ILE A 448 38.56 -12.23 -8.27
N LEU A 449 38.98 -12.85 -7.17
CA LEU A 449 40.22 -13.61 -7.08
C LEU A 449 39.89 -15.09 -7.11
N GLY A 450 40.64 -15.84 -7.92
CA GLY A 450 40.50 -17.29 -7.95
C GLY A 450 41.81 -18.02 -8.13
N GLU A 451 41.85 -19.24 -7.60
CA GLU A 451 42.93 -20.20 -7.75
C GLU A 451 42.33 -21.52 -8.24
N GLN A 452 43.00 -22.19 -9.18
CA GLN A 452 42.54 -23.47 -9.75
C GLN A 452 41.09 -23.45 -10.27
N GLY A 453 40.64 -22.30 -10.79
CA GLY A 453 39.28 -22.14 -11.31
C GLY A 453 38.20 -21.91 -10.24
N ARG A 454 38.56 -21.69 -8.97
CA ARG A 454 37.61 -21.42 -7.87
C ARG A 454 37.88 -20.10 -7.18
N VAL A 455 36.83 -19.47 -6.67
CA VAL A 455 36.92 -18.25 -5.86
C VAL A 455 37.72 -18.51 -4.59
N VAL A 456 38.69 -17.63 -4.31
CA VAL A 456 39.44 -17.58 -3.04
C VAL A 456 39.33 -16.23 -2.33
N GLY A 457 38.74 -15.22 -3.01
CA GLY A 457 38.58 -13.89 -2.48
C GLY A 457 38.03 -12.90 -3.50
N MET A 458 37.96 -11.64 -3.09
CA MET A 458 37.68 -10.53 -3.99
C MET A 458 38.46 -9.28 -3.59
N ILE A 459 38.75 -8.44 -4.57
CA ILE A 459 39.21 -7.07 -4.33
C ILE A 459 38.00 -6.16 -4.25
N ALA A 460 37.91 -5.40 -3.16
CA ALA A 460 36.96 -4.32 -2.98
C ALA A 460 37.69 -2.98 -2.87
N THR A 461 36.99 -1.90 -3.16
CA THR A 461 37.49 -0.52 -2.99
C THR A 461 36.63 0.22 -1.99
N ARG A 462 37.23 1.16 -1.25
CA ARG A 462 36.47 2.02 -0.35
C ARG A 462 35.74 3.08 -1.15
N MET A 463 34.57 3.46 -0.66
CA MET A 463 33.70 4.44 -1.28
C MET A 463 33.57 5.67 -0.37
N GLU A 464 33.31 6.82 -0.97
CA GLU A 464 32.81 8.00 -0.27
C GLU A 464 31.44 8.40 -0.83
N LEU A 465 30.68 9.16 -0.04
CA LEU A 465 29.36 9.62 -0.44
C LEU A 465 29.45 10.97 -1.15
N GLY A 466 29.09 11.00 -2.43
CA GLY A 466 28.88 12.21 -3.21
C GLY A 466 27.53 12.87 -2.95
N LYS A 467 27.11 13.69 -3.92
CA LYS A 467 25.79 14.35 -3.94
C LYS A 467 24.66 13.31 -4.08
N PRO A 468 23.45 13.62 -3.56
CA PRO A 468 22.25 12.82 -3.83
C PRO A 468 21.99 12.58 -5.32
N ASP A 469 21.52 11.37 -5.65
CA ASP A 469 20.97 11.01 -6.95
C ASP A 469 19.48 11.41 -7.06
N ALA A 470 18.84 11.07 -8.18
CA ALA A 470 17.43 11.40 -8.44
C ALA A 470 16.46 10.73 -7.43
N SER A 471 16.87 9.64 -6.77
CA SER A 471 16.11 9.00 -5.69
C SER A 471 16.33 9.65 -4.32
N GLY A 472 17.14 10.71 -4.24
CA GLY A 472 17.56 11.35 -3.00
C GLY A 472 18.68 10.63 -2.25
N ARG A 473 19.15 9.47 -2.73
CA ARG A 473 20.23 8.69 -2.10
C ARG A 473 21.58 9.20 -2.54
N ARG A 474 22.55 9.31 -1.63
CA ARG A 474 23.90 9.78 -1.97
C ARG A 474 24.59 8.81 -2.95
N ARG A 475 25.25 9.38 -3.97
CA ARG A 475 26.01 8.60 -4.96
C ARG A 475 27.29 8.06 -4.33
N PRO A 476 27.60 6.77 -4.51
CA PRO A 476 28.88 6.23 -4.05
C PRO A 476 29.98 6.57 -5.07
N ILE A 477 31.12 7.07 -4.60
CA ILE A 477 32.29 7.43 -5.41
C ILE A 477 33.49 6.61 -4.94
N PRO A 478 34.18 5.85 -5.82
CA PRO A 478 35.37 5.09 -5.43
C PRO A 478 36.50 6.01 -4.94
N ILE A 479 37.19 5.61 -3.88
CA ILE A 479 38.41 6.27 -3.40
C ILE A 479 39.61 5.59 -4.08
N GLU A 480 40.32 6.32 -4.92
CA GLU A 480 41.49 5.81 -5.64
C GLU A 480 42.57 5.29 -4.68
N GLY A 481 43.18 4.14 -5.01
CA GLY A 481 44.25 3.52 -4.21
C GLY A 481 43.79 2.90 -2.88
N SER A 482 42.48 2.85 -2.61
CA SER A 482 41.91 2.29 -1.39
C SER A 482 41.52 0.80 -1.49
N GLU A 483 42.01 0.11 -2.52
CA GLU A 483 41.71 -1.29 -2.76
C GLU A 483 42.21 -2.19 -1.63
N PHE A 484 41.39 -3.17 -1.27
CA PHE A 484 41.71 -4.14 -0.24
C PHE A 484 41.12 -5.51 -0.60
N GLU A 485 41.76 -6.55 -0.09
CA GLU A 485 41.37 -7.93 -0.34
C GLU A 485 40.49 -8.48 0.77
N ILE A 486 39.47 -9.25 0.39
CA ILE A 486 38.59 -9.97 1.30
C ILE A 486 38.58 -11.43 0.86
N ALA A 487 39.11 -12.32 1.70
CA ALA A 487 39.16 -13.74 1.41
C ALA A 487 37.76 -14.37 1.59
N CYS A 488 37.34 -15.17 0.61
CA CYS A 488 36.05 -15.86 0.62
C CYS A 488 36.07 -17.08 -0.29
N ASP A 489 35.13 -17.99 -0.07
CA ASP A 489 34.99 -19.24 -0.83
C ASP A 489 33.71 -19.21 -1.69
N LEU A 490 32.79 -18.28 -1.39
CA LEU A 490 31.56 -18.06 -2.14
C LEU A 490 31.18 -16.59 -2.17
N ILE A 491 30.71 -16.13 -3.32
CA ILE A 491 30.14 -14.80 -3.52
C ILE A 491 28.66 -14.94 -3.93
N ILE A 492 27.78 -14.19 -3.27
CA ILE A 492 26.35 -14.12 -3.56
C ILE A 492 26.00 -12.71 -4.03
N PRO A 493 25.83 -12.48 -5.35
CA PRO A 493 25.33 -11.20 -5.87
C PRO A 493 23.85 -11.00 -5.50
N ALA A 494 23.57 -9.93 -4.76
CA ALA A 494 22.23 -9.53 -4.32
C ALA A 494 21.95 -8.06 -4.66
N ILE A 495 22.28 -7.67 -5.91
CA ILE A 495 22.27 -6.26 -6.37
C ILE A 495 21.00 -5.84 -7.12
N SER A 496 20.15 -6.79 -7.53
CA SER A 496 18.75 -6.64 -7.97
C SER A 496 18.32 -7.98 -8.62
N GLN A 497 17.10 -8.03 -9.12
CA GLN A 497 16.54 -9.11 -9.92
C GLN A 497 15.90 -8.55 -11.19
N GLN A 498 15.63 -9.42 -12.16
CA GLN A 498 14.86 -9.15 -13.37
C GLN A 498 13.91 -10.30 -13.68
N PRO A 499 12.84 -10.06 -14.46
CA PRO A 499 11.97 -11.14 -14.93
C PRO A 499 12.73 -12.15 -15.79
N ASP A 500 12.35 -13.42 -15.61
CA ASP A 500 12.83 -14.51 -16.45
C ASP A 500 11.74 -14.82 -17.49
N LEU A 501 12.01 -14.44 -18.73
CA LEU A 501 11.07 -14.56 -19.85
C LEU A 501 11.49 -15.63 -20.87
N ASP A 502 12.47 -16.46 -20.54
CA ASP A 502 13.02 -17.47 -21.47
C ASP A 502 11.99 -18.59 -21.78
N PHE A 503 10.91 -18.67 -21.00
CA PHE A 503 9.78 -19.57 -21.27
C PHE A 503 8.94 -19.15 -22.49
N LEU A 504 9.05 -17.88 -22.93
CA LEU A 504 8.31 -17.39 -24.07
C LEU A 504 8.96 -17.87 -25.39
N PRO A 505 8.18 -18.39 -26.35
CA PRO A 505 8.72 -18.74 -27.67
C PRO A 505 9.21 -17.48 -28.41
N GLN A 506 10.13 -17.63 -29.35
CA GLN A 506 10.74 -16.51 -30.08
C GLN A 506 9.72 -15.58 -30.77
N GLU A 507 8.57 -16.12 -31.20
CA GLU A 507 7.47 -15.38 -31.85
C GLU A 507 6.27 -15.17 -30.89
N HIS A 508 6.53 -14.77 -29.64
CA HIS A 508 5.46 -14.56 -28.64
C HIS A 508 4.56 -13.34 -28.89
N GLY A 509 5.02 -12.36 -29.68
CA GLY A 509 4.25 -11.17 -30.08
C GLY A 509 3.91 -10.19 -28.94
N LEU A 510 4.62 -10.25 -27.81
CA LEU A 510 4.45 -9.35 -26.67
C LEU A 510 5.54 -8.28 -26.69
N ASP A 511 5.21 -7.05 -26.30
CA ASP A 511 6.20 -5.98 -26.20
C ASP A 511 7.00 -6.12 -24.90
N ILE A 512 8.32 -6.29 -25.03
CA ILE A 512 9.25 -6.46 -23.90
C ILE A 512 10.23 -5.28 -23.87
N SER A 513 10.42 -4.69 -22.70
CA SER A 513 11.37 -3.61 -22.49
C SER A 513 12.82 -4.12 -22.47
N ARG A 514 13.78 -3.19 -22.56
CA ARG A 514 15.21 -3.51 -22.41
C ARG A 514 15.61 -4.15 -21.07
N TRP A 515 14.71 -4.13 -20.09
CA TRP A 515 14.91 -4.69 -18.74
C TRP A 515 14.22 -6.05 -18.58
N SER A 516 13.92 -6.72 -19.70
CA SER A 516 13.21 -8.00 -19.74
C SER A 516 11.88 -7.97 -18.99
N SER A 517 11.18 -6.83 -19.02
CA SER A 517 9.87 -6.66 -18.36
C SER A 517 8.78 -6.40 -19.39
N PHE A 518 7.57 -6.90 -19.15
CA PHE A 518 6.42 -6.68 -20.04
C PHE A 518 6.05 -5.20 -20.11
N ILE A 519 5.80 -4.70 -21.32
CA ILE A 519 5.24 -3.37 -21.54
C ILE A 519 3.72 -3.51 -21.51
N VAL A 520 3.08 -2.75 -20.63
CA VAL A 520 1.63 -2.75 -20.41
C VAL A 520 1.10 -1.33 -20.32
N ASP A 521 -0.21 -1.19 -20.53
CA ASP A 521 -0.94 0.00 -20.12
C ASP A 521 -0.92 0.14 -18.59
N GLU A 522 -0.49 1.29 -18.06
CA GLU A 522 -0.24 1.46 -16.62
C GLU A 522 -1.51 1.42 -15.77
N GLU A 523 -2.66 1.82 -16.34
CA GLU A 523 -3.94 1.87 -15.63
C GLU A 523 -4.62 0.50 -15.56
N THR A 524 -4.46 -0.31 -16.61
CA THR A 524 -5.18 -1.58 -16.79
C THR A 524 -4.31 -2.82 -16.64
N GLY A 525 -3.00 -2.71 -16.87
CA GLY A 525 -2.09 -3.84 -16.98
C GLY A 525 -2.26 -4.64 -18.28
N GLU A 526 -3.01 -4.16 -19.27
CA GLU A 526 -3.16 -4.84 -20.57
C GLU A 526 -1.88 -4.73 -21.41
N THR A 527 -1.46 -5.83 -22.02
CA THR A 527 -0.31 -5.87 -22.93
C THR A 527 -0.72 -5.40 -24.33
N ASN A 528 0.24 -5.30 -25.26
CA ASN A 528 -0.05 -5.07 -26.68
C ASN A 528 -0.92 -6.16 -27.33
N ARG A 529 -0.96 -7.37 -26.75
CA ARG A 529 -1.86 -8.45 -27.15
C ARG A 529 -3.16 -8.38 -26.35
N ARG A 530 -4.26 -8.09 -27.04
CA ARG A 530 -5.61 -8.08 -26.46
C ARG A 530 -5.86 -9.37 -25.67
N ARG A 531 -6.56 -9.27 -24.54
CA ARG A 531 -6.88 -10.37 -23.59
C ARG A 531 -5.73 -10.82 -22.70
N ILE A 532 -4.52 -10.33 -22.92
CA ILE A 532 -3.34 -10.69 -22.13
C ILE A 532 -2.95 -9.49 -21.27
N PHE A 533 -2.85 -9.74 -19.96
CA PHE A 533 -2.54 -8.76 -18.94
C PHE A 533 -1.27 -9.17 -18.19
N SER A 534 -0.55 -8.22 -17.60
CA SER A 534 0.59 -8.49 -16.73
C SER A 534 0.66 -7.48 -15.59
N GLY A 535 1.37 -7.83 -14.51
CA GLY A 535 1.52 -6.97 -13.34
C GLY A 535 2.49 -7.56 -12.31
N GLY A 536 2.80 -6.76 -11.29
CA GLY A 536 3.81 -7.07 -10.29
C GLY A 536 5.22 -7.01 -10.88
N ASP A 537 6.13 -7.79 -10.32
CA ASP A 537 7.56 -7.69 -10.66
C ASP A 537 7.87 -8.03 -12.12
N ALA A 538 6.96 -8.71 -12.83
CA ALA A 538 7.10 -8.98 -14.26
C ALA A 538 7.03 -7.71 -15.14
N VAL A 539 6.50 -6.61 -14.60
CA VAL A 539 6.37 -5.30 -15.27
C VAL A 539 7.33 -4.29 -14.66
N THR A 540 7.39 -4.21 -13.32
CA THR A 540 8.16 -3.17 -12.62
C THR A 540 9.61 -3.56 -12.32
N GLY A 541 9.96 -4.84 -12.43
CA GLY A 541 11.09 -5.41 -11.70
C GLY A 541 10.77 -5.59 -10.21
N PRO A 542 11.74 -6.04 -9.39
CA PRO A 542 11.51 -6.40 -7.99
C PRO A 542 10.96 -5.23 -7.19
N ALA A 543 9.72 -5.38 -6.70
CA ALA A 543 8.99 -4.39 -5.92
C ALA A 543 8.62 -4.96 -4.54
N THR A 544 7.81 -4.23 -3.77
CA THR A 544 7.29 -4.72 -2.48
C THR A 544 6.06 -5.60 -2.68
N VAL A 545 5.79 -6.49 -1.71
CA VAL A 545 4.60 -7.38 -1.74
C VAL A 545 3.30 -6.58 -1.93
N ILE A 546 3.18 -5.42 -1.28
CA ILE A 546 1.96 -4.60 -1.34
C ILE A 546 1.77 -3.92 -2.69
N GLU A 547 2.86 -3.60 -3.41
CA GLU A 547 2.80 -3.07 -4.79
C GLU A 547 2.42 -4.17 -5.78
N ALA A 548 2.90 -5.40 -5.59
CA ALA A 548 2.48 -6.55 -6.39
C ALA A 548 0.98 -6.84 -6.23
N ILE A 549 0.45 -6.72 -5.01
CA ILE A 549 -1.00 -6.81 -4.74
C ILE A 549 -1.75 -5.67 -5.45
N ALA A 550 -1.25 -4.42 -5.37
CA ALA A 550 -1.86 -3.29 -6.07
C ALA A 550 -1.93 -3.50 -7.59
N ALA A 551 -0.87 -4.03 -8.20
CA ALA A 551 -0.88 -4.39 -9.61
C ALA A 551 -1.88 -5.51 -9.92
N GLY A 552 -2.00 -6.51 -9.04
CA GLY A 552 -3.01 -7.55 -9.14
C GLY A 552 -4.44 -7.02 -9.15
N HIS A 553 -4.78 -6.09 -8.24
CA HIS A 553 -6.10 -5.44 -8.21
C HIS A 553 -6.42 -4.68 -9.51
N ARG A 554 -5.44 -3.92 -10.05
CA ARG A 554 -5.62 -3.20 -11.31
C ARG A 554 -5.91 -4.15 -12.47
N ALA A 555 -5.08 -5.19 -12.62
CA ALA A 555 -5.25 -6.19 -13.66
C ALA A 555 -6.57 -6.96 -13.51
N ALA A 556 -6.95 -7.36 -12.30
CA ALA A 556 -8.21 -8.06 -12.04
C ALA A 556 -9.43 -7.23 -12.45
N ALA A 557 -9.42 -5.93 -12.13
CA ALA A 557 -10.50 -5.02 -12.52
C ALA A 557 -10.59 -4.88 -14.05
N ALA A 558 -9.47 -4.78 -14.76
CA ALA A 558 -9.45 -4.71 -16.22
C ALA A 558 -9.90 -6.02 -16.87
N MET A 559 -9.40 -7.16 -16.39
CA MET A 559 -9.83 -8.49 -16.82
C MET A 559 -11.32 -8.70 -16.60
N ALA A 560 -11.86 -8.29 -15.44
CA ALA A 560 -13.28 -8.41 -15.14
C ALA A 560 -14.16 -7.60 -16.10
N ARG A 561 -13.73 -6.39 -16.51
CA ARG A 561 -14.41 -5.61 -17.56
C ARG A 561 -14.39 -6.35 -18.90
N TYR A 562 -13.23 -6.89 -19.27
CA TYR A 562 -13.08 -7.67 -20.49
C TYR A 562 -13.98 -8.92 -20.52
N LEU A 563 -14.02 -9.67 -19.41
CA LEU A 563 -14.83 -10.87 -19.25
C LEU A 563 -16.34 -10.59 -19.26
N ALA A 564 -16.74 -9.37 -18.89
CA ALA A 564 -18.14 -8.92 -18.97
C ALA A 564 -18.58 -8.56 -20.41
N GLY A 565 -17.67 -8.55 -21.39
CA GLY A 565 -17.94 -8.12 -22.76
C GLY A 565 -17.73 -6.63 -23.00
N GLY A 566 -17.04 -5.94 -22.08
CA GLY A 566 -16.64 -4.54 -22.21
C GLY A 566 -15.33 -4.34 -22.95
#